data_AF-A0A8J5J2A0-F1
#
_entry.id   AF-A0A8J5J2A0-F1
#
_cell.length_a   1.000
_cell.length_b   1.000
_cell.length_c   1.000
_cell.angle_alpha   90.00
_cell.angle_beta   90.00
_cell.angle_gamma   90.00
#
_symmetry.space_group_name_H-M   'P 1'
#
loop_
_entity.id
_entity.type
_entity.pdbx_description
1 polymer ?
#
loop_
_entity_poly.entity_id
_entity_poly.type
_entity_poly.pdbx_seq_one_letter_code
_entity_poly.pdbx_strand_id
1 'polypeptide(L)' 'MGRPTIEEARSMFLGVLPDLPIRDTTANNRQRRKNQLKWASTLQEIRAGRRNFGVSAI' A
#
# COMPACT_ATOMS: atom_id res chain seq x y z
N MET A 1 -15.67 -6.82 -6.21
CA MET A 1 -14.68 -6.92 -7.30
C MET A 1 -13.76 -8.09 -6.99
N GLY A 2 -13.70 -9.11 -7.86
CA GLY A 2 -12.84 -10.27 -7.68
C GLY A 2 -11.36 -9.91 -7.84
N ARG A 3 -10.47 -10.81 -7.41
CA ARG A 3 -9.03 -10.66 -7.69
C ARG A 3 -8.81 -10.76 -9.20
N PRO A 4 -8.02 -9.87 -9.82
CA PRO A 4 -7.75 -9.94 -11.25
C PRO A 4 -6.99 -11.24 -11.59
N THR A 5 -7.23 -11.74 -12.80
CA THR A 5 -6.41 -12.79 -13.40
C THR A 5 -4.98 -12.28 -13.68
N ILE A 6 -4.06 -13.20 -13.95
CA ILE A 6 -2.66 -12.85 -14.26
C ILE A 6 -2.58 -11.94 -15.48
N GLU A 7 -3.37 -12.23 -16.53
CA GLU A 7 -3.37 -11.44 -17.76
C GLU A 7 -3.96 -10.04 -17.56
N GLU A 8 -5.02 -9.93 -16.76
CA GLU A 8 -5.58 -8.61 -16.40
C GLU A 8 -4.58 -7.79 -15.59
N ALA A 9 -3.94 -8.39 -14.59
CA ALA A 9 -2.92 -7.71 -13.79
C ALA A 9 -1.73 -7.26 -14.66
N ARG A 10 -1.33 -8.08 -15.63
CA ARG A 10 -0.26 -7.76 -16.60
C ARG A 10 -0.67 -6.61 -17.51
N SER A 11 -1.88 -6.63 -18.05
CA SER A 11 -2.42 -5.55 -18.89
C SER A 11 -2.47 -4.23 -18.12
N MET A 12 -2.98 -4.26 -16.88
CA MET A 12 -3.01 -3.09 -16.00
C MET A 12 -1.60 -2.55 -15.75
N PHE A 13 -0.62 -3.40 -15.45
CA PHE A 13 0.76 -2.99 -15.21
C PHE A 13 1.42 -2.38 -16.45
N LEU A 14 1.22 -2.97 -17.63
CA LEU A 14 1.76 -2.45 -18.88
C LEU A 14 1.15 -1.09 -19.24
N GLY A 15 -0.12 -0.85 -18.89
CA GLY A 15 -0.80 0.42 -19.12
C GLY A 15 -0.19 1.60 -18.35
N VAL A 16 0.28 1.36 -17.12
CA VAL A 16 0.89 2.42 -16.27
C VAL A 16 2.41 2.50 -16.37
N LEU A 17 3.05 1.53 -17.03
CA LEU A 17 4.51 1.49 -17.18
C LEU A 17 5.12 2.75 -17.82
N PRO A 18 4.53 3.33 -18.89
CA PRO A 18 5.06 4.54 -19.53
C PRO A 18 5.05 5.77 -18.61
N ASP A 19 4.07 5.84 -17.71
CA ASP A 19 3.90 6.97 -16.79
C ASP A 19 4.74 6.83 -15.51
N LEU A 20 5.38 5.67 -15.31
CA LEU A 20 6.22 5.42 -14.14
C LEU A 20 7.56 6.16 -14.29
N PRO A 21 7.85 7.17 -13.44
CA PRO A 21 9.12 7.86 -13.50
C PRO A 21 10.24 6.91 -13.07
N ILE A 22 11.02 6.40 -14.04
CA ILE A 22 12.15 5.50 -13.80
C ILE A 22 13.16 6.14 -12.82
N ARG A 23 13.30 7.47 -12.87
CA ARG A 23 14.12 8.26 -11.94
C ARG A 23 13.75 8.09 -10.48
N ASP A 24 12.51 7.67 -10.18
CA ASP A 24 12.05 7.44 -8.82
C ASP A 24 12.29 6.02 -8.30
N THR A 25 12.80 5.11 -9.14
CA THR A 25 13.14 3.73 -8.79
C THR A 25 14.56 3.60 -8.22
N THR A 26 14.97 4.54 -7.38
CA THR A 26 16.26 4.48 -6.68
C THR A 26 16.18 3.67 -5.39
N ALA A 27 17.32 3.15 -4.93
CA ALA A 27 17.39 2.44 -3.64
C ALA A 27 16.89 3.29 -2.47
N ASN A 28 17.21 4.59 -2.46
CA ASN A 28 16.76 5.53 -1.43
C ASN A 28 15.24 5.71 -1.44
N ASN A 29 14.64 5.94 -2.61
CA ASN A 29 13.19 6.08 -2.73
C ASN A 29 12.45 4.79 -2.38
N ARG A 30 13.04 3.63 -2.72
CA ARG A 30 12.53 2.32 -2.31
C ARG A 30 12.55 2.17 -0.79
N GLN A 31 13.66 2.52 -0.13
CA GLN A 31 13.78 2.44 1.32
C GLN A 31 12.80 3.39 2.01
N ARG A 32 12.65 4.62 1.51
CA ARG A 32 11.67 5.59 2.00
C ARG A 32 10.24 5.04 1.91
N ARG A 33 9.84 4.45 0.77
CA ARG A 33 8.51 3.82 0.62
C ARG A 33 8.30 2.65 1.58
N LYS A 34 9.31 1.81 1.80
CA LYS A 34 9.23 0.72 2.80
C LYS A 34 8.98 1.27 4.21
N ASN A 35 9.71 2.32 4.60
CA ASN A 35 9.53 2.96 5.90
C ASN A 35 8.12 3.57 6.04
N GLN A 36 7.64 4.26 5.00
CA GLN A 36 6.28 4.82 4.99
C GLN A 36 5.21 3.72 5.12
N LEU A 37 5.36 2.60 4.39
CA LEU A 37 4.43 1.48 4.46
C LEU A 37 4.41 0.87 5.85
N LYS A 38 5.59 0.66 6.47
CA LYS A 38 5.69 0.18 7.85
C LYS A 38 4.92 1.08 8.82
N TRP A 39 5.15 2.40 8.76
CA TRP A 39 4.46 3.35 9.62
C TRP A 39 2.96 3.42 9.35
N ALA A 40 2.53 3.35 8.09
CA ALA A 40 1.12 3.30 7.73
C ALA A 40 0.42 2.08 8.32
N SER A 41 1.03 0.89 8.23
CA SER A 41 0.51 -0.33 8.84
C SER A 41 0.44 -0.22 10.37
N THR A 42 1.49 0.25 11.03
CA THR A 42 1.49 0.45 12.49
C THR A 42 0.39 1.43 12.93
N LEU A 43 0.19 2.54 12.20
CA LEU A 43 -0.89 3.48 12.49
C LEU A 43 -2.27 2.86 12.28
N GLN A 44 -2.43 2.00 11.27
CA GLN A 44 -3.67 1.29 11.02
C GLN A 44 -4.00 0.32 12.16
N GLU A 45 -3.01 -0.42 12.67
CA GLU A 45 -3.14 -1.30 13.84
C GLU A 45 -3.55 -0.51 15.09
N ILE A 46 -2.88 0.62 15.38
CA ILE A 46 -3.26 1.50 16.50
C ILE A 46 -4.70 2.00 16.35
N ARG A 47 -5.09 2.44 15.15
CA ARG A 47 -6.48 2.88 14.87
C ARG A 47 -7.49 1.75 15.00
N ALA A 48 -7.13 0.52 14.66
CA ALA A 48 -7.98 -0.65 14.84
C ALA A 48 -8.13 -1.00 16.33
N GLY A 49 -7.03 -1.02 17.08
CA GLY A 49 -7.05 -1.24 18.53
C GLY A 49 -7.88 -0.20 19.29
N ARG A 50 -7.79 1.08 18.91
CA ARG A 50 -8.64 2.15 19.47
C ARG A 50 -10.11 1.98 19.15
N ARG A 51 -10.46 1.50 17.95
CA ARG A 51 -11.85 1.19 17.58
C ARG A 51 -12.42 0.04 18.41
N ASN A 52 -11.61 -0.97 18.75
CA ASN A 52 -12.08 -2.09 19.56
C ASN A 52 -12.30 -1.70 21.03
N PHE A 53 -11.51 -0.78 21.58
CA PHE A 53 -11.68 -0.29 22.96
C PHE A 53 -12.85 0.70 23.13
N GLY A 54 -13.24 1.41 22.06
CA GLY A 54 -14.38 2.33 22.08
C GLY A 54 -15.76 1.66 21.96
N VAL A 55 -15.82 0.37 21.62
CA VAL A 55 -17.07 -0.39 21.47
C VAL A 55 -17.43 -1.19 22.74
N SER A 56 -16.52 -1.28 23.73
CA SER A 56 -16.79 -1.91 25.03
C SER A 56 -17.24 -0.94 26.14
N ALA A 57 -17.60 0.30 25.80
CA ALA A 57 -18.02 1.33 26.77
C ALA A 57 -19.48 1.79 26.59
N ILE A 58 -20.37 0.88 26.15
CA ILE A 58 -21.83 1.09 26.14
C ILE A 58 -22.48 -0.08 26.87
#